data_AF-A0A3B0Y6F7-F1
#
_entry.id   AF-A0A3B0Y6F7-F1
#
_cell.length_a   1.000
_cell.length_b   1.000
_cell.length_c   1.000
_cell.angle_alpha   90.00
_cell.angle_beta   90.00
_cell.angle_gamma   90.00
#
_symmetry.space_group_name_H-M   'P 1'
#
loop_
_entity.id
_entity.type
_entity.pdbx_description
1 polymer ?
#
loop_
_entity_poly.entity_id
_entity_poly.type
_entity_poly.pdbx_seq_one_letter_code
_entity_poly.pdbx_strand_id
1 'polypeptide(L)'
;MKYKATKNYVLNKPEAIESYPFGSDVAVFKVKNRMFALLFLKNEVASVNLKCEPYKAAALRDIFKAVTPGYHMNKLHWNTVVLDDSIPAAEIRKMIDHSYALVVKGLKKVEKNALILAYGEKQIYKAL
;
A
#
# COMPACT_ATOMS: atom_id res chain seq x y z
N MET A 1 -6.35 -7.90 9.92
CA MET A 1 -5.74 -8.70 8.81
C MET A 1 -4.26 -8.88 9.13
N LYS A 2 -3.71 -10.11 9.11
CA LYS A 2 -2.32 -10.41 9.55
C LYS A 2 -1.29 -10.36 8.42
N TYR A 3 0.01 -10.41 8.77
CA TYR A 3 1.17 -10.33 7.85
C TYR A 3 0.99 -11.13 6.56
N LYS A 4 0.79 -12.46 6.66
CA LYS A 4 0.71 -13.35 5.48
C LYS A 4 -0.46 -12.97 4.56
N ALA A 5 -1.62 -12.67 5.13
CA ALA A 5 -2.80 -12.24 4.36
C ALA A 5 -2.57 -10.89 3.68
N THR A 6 -1.92 -9.94 4.36
CA THR A 6 -1.54 -8.64 3.77
C THR A 6 -0.56 -8.82 2.62
N LYS A 7 0.52 -9.58 2.83
CA LYS A 7 1.52 -9.89 1.79
C LYS A 7 0.88 -10.52 0.56
N ASN A 8 0.04 -11.54 0.74
CA ASN A 8 -0.68 -12.19 -0.36
C ASN A 8 -1.60 -11.20 -1.09
N TYR A 9 -2.30 -10.32 -0.37
CA TYR A 9 -3.17 -9.34 -1.00
C TYR A 9 -2.42 -8.29 -1.82
N VAL A 10 -1.26 -7.84 -1.32
CA VAL A 10 -0.38 -6.90 -2.00
C VAL A 10 0.22 -7.52 -3.26
N LEU A 11 0.67 -8.77 -3.19
CA LEU A 11 1.23 -9.51 -4.33
C LEU A 11 0.20 -9.82 -5.42
N ASN A 12 -1.10 -9.86 -5.09
CA ASN A 12 -2.17 -10.01 -6.07
C ASN A 12 -2.47 -8.73 -6.86
N LYS A 13 -1.75 -7.61 -6.62
CA LYS A 13 -1.89 -6.42 -7.44
C LYS A 13 -1.22 -6.61 -8.80
N PRO A 14 -1.77 -6.06 -9.89
CA PRO A 14 -1.19 -6.23 -11.21
C PRO A 14 0.27 -5.78 -11.25
N GLU A 15 1.13 -6.67 -11.76
CA GLU A 15 2.58 -6.48 -11.81
C GLU A 15 3.24 -6.08 -10.49
N ALA A 16 2.70 -6.52 -9.35
CA ALA A 16 3.35 -6.34 -8.06
C ALA A 16 4.61 -7.21 -7.96
N ILE A 17 5.72 -6.59 -7.55
CA ILE A 17 7.00 -7.26 -7.32
C ILE A 17 7.42 -7.01 -5.89
N GLU A 18 7.91 -8.06 -5.22
CA GLU A 18 8.51 -8.00 -3.90
C GLU A 18 10.04 -7.87 -3.97
N SER A 19 10.61 -7.10 -3.04
CA SER A 19 12.05 -6.90 -2.90
C SER A 19 12.42 -6.66 -1.43
N TYR A 20 13.68 -6.85 -1.06
CA TYR A 20 14.21 -6.71 0.30
C TYR A 20 15.44 -5.78 0.36
N PRO A 21 15.30 -4.50 -0.01
CA PRO A 21 16.43 -3.57 -0.08
C PRO A 21 16.99 -3.17 1.29
N PHE A 22 16.29 -3.49 2.39
CA PHE A 22 16.65 -3.09 3.75
C PHE A 22 16.85 -4.31 4.68
N GLY A 23 17.23 -5.46 4.12
CA GLY A 23 17.34 -6.73 4.84
C GLY A 23 16.10 -7.62 4.68
N SER A 24 16.20 -8.86 5.17
CA SER A 24 15.19 -9.92 5.01
C SER A 24 13.84 -9.63 5.67
N ASP A 25 13.81 -8.71 6.62
CA ASP A 25 12.66 -8.54 7.52
C ASP A 25 11.70 -7.45 7.04
N VAL A 26 12.07 -6.72 5.97
CA VAL A 26 11.32 -5.61 5.41
C VAL A 26 11.00 -5.88 3.95
N ALA A 27 9.77 -6.31 3.69
CA ALA A 27 9.27 -6.55 2.34
C ALA A 27 8.81 -5.24 1.70
N VAL A 28 9.42 -4.87 0.58
CA VAL A 28 9.06 -3.70 -0.23
C VAL A 28 8.37 -4.15 -1.51
N PHE A 29 7.16 -3.65 -1.74
CA PHE A 29 6.34 -3.98 -2.90
C PHE A 29 6.26 -2.81 -3.88
N LYS A 30 6.51 -3.13 -5.15
CA LYS A 30 6.59 -2.15 -6.25
C LYS A 30 5.69 -2.55 -7.40
N VAL A 31 5.23 -1.56 -8.14
CA VAL A 31 4.67 -1.71 -9.48
C VAL A 31 5.60 -0.97 -10.43
N LYS A 32 6.08 -1.67 -11.46
CA LYS A 32 7.27 -1.23 -12.22
C LYS A 32 8.41 -0.89 -11.23
N ASN A 33 8.92 0.35 -11.27
CA ASN A 33 10.01 0.81 -10.39
C ASN A 33 9.53 1.69 -9.22
N ARG A 34 8.23 1.75 -8.93
CA ARG A 34 7.67 2.59 -7.87
C ARG A 34 7.07 1.77 -6.74
N MET A 35 7.49 2.05 -5.50
CA MET A 35 6.96 1.41 -4.31
C MET A 35 5.53 1.89 -4.01
N PHE A 36 4.65 0.96 -3.65
CA PHE A 36 3.30 1.24 -3.18
C PHE A 36 2.96 0.59 -1.83
N ALA A 37 3.77 -0.36 -1.35
CA ALA A 37 3.64 -0.85 0.02
C ALA A 37 5.02 -1.24 0.59
N LEU A 38 5.17 -1.13 1.91
CA LEU A 38 6.30 -1.66 2.66
C LEU A 38 5.74 -2.36 3.90
N LEU A 39 5.97 -3.66 4.04
CA LEU A 39 5.44 -4.52 5.11
C LEU A 39 6.59 -5.00 5.99
N PHE A 40 6.43 -4.84 7.29
CA PHE A 40 7.45 -5.19 8.29
C PHE A 40 6.80 -5.66 9.59
N LEU A 41 7.59 -6.30 10.44
CA LEU A 41 7.20 -6.62 11.82
C LEU A 41 7.85 -5.60 12.77
N LYS A 42 7.09 -5.17 13.78
CA LYS A 42 7.59 -4.39 14.90
C LYS A 42 7.02 -4.99 16.18
N ASN A 43 7.88 -5.51 17.05
CA ASN A 43 7.49 -6.21 18.28
C ASN A 43 6.43 -7.31 18.00
N GLU A 44 6.69 -8.18 17.04
CA GLU A 44 5.77 -9.25 16.57
C GLU A 44 4.44 -8.79 15.95
N VAL A 45 4.18 -7.48 15.88
CA VAL A 45 2.99 -6.92 15.22
C VAL A 45 3.35 -6.41 13.84
N ALA A 46 2.64 -6.91 12.83
CA ALA A 46 2.85 -6.47 11.46
C ALA A 46 2.36 -5.04 11.24
N SER A 47 3.05 -4.30 10.38
CA SER A 47 2.69 -2.94 9.97
C SER A 47 2.96 -2.77 8.48
N VAL A 48 2.11 -1.99 7.80
CA VAL A 48 2.28 -1.69 6.38
C VAL A 48 2.26 -0.18 6.13
N ASN A 49 3.27 0.32 5.43
CA ASN A 49 3.28 1.69 4.92
C ASN A 49 2.54 1.75 3.59
N LEU A 50 1.59 2.68 3.45
CA LEU A 50 0.76 2.86 2.27
C LEU A 50 0.70 4.33 1.87
N LYS A 51 0.79 4.59 0.57
CA LYS A 51 0.65 5.92 -0.02
C LYS A 51 -0.81 6.34 0.02
N CYS A 52 -1.05 7.62 0.27
CA CYS A 52 -2.38 8.19 0.37
C CYS A 52 -2.36 9.67 -0.03
N GLU A 53 -3.51 10.18 -0.46
CA GLU A 53 -3.70 11.61 -0.67
C GLU A 53 -3.72 12.35 0.69
N PRO A 54 -3.15 13.57 0.79
CA PRO A 54 -2.95 14.22 2.09
C PRO A 54 -4.21 14.36 2.96
N TYR A 55 -5.33 14.78 2.36
CA TYR A 55 -6.59 14.95 3.09
C TYR A 55 -7.14 13.63 3.63
N LYS A 56 -7.05 12.56 2.81
CA LYS A 56 -7.47 11.21 3.20
C LYS A 56 -6.52 10.60 4.23
N ALA A 57 -5.22 10.89 4.12
CA ALA A 57 -4.23 10.43 5.08
C ALA A 57 -4.52 10.97 6.48
N ALA A 58 -4.87 12.27 6.59
CA ALA A 58 -5.30 12.89 7.84
C ALA A 58 -6.59 12.26 8.38
N ALA A 59 -7.64 12.18 7.56
CA ALA A 59 -8.92 11.60 7.97
C ALA A 59 -8.79 10.15 8.48
N LEU A 60 -7.97 9.33 7.83
CA LEU A 60 -7.73 7.95 8.28
C LEU A 60 -7.05 7.86 9.65
N ARG A 61 -6.17 8.81 9.98
CA ARG A 61 -5.52 8.89 11.30
C ARG A 61 -6.49 9.34 12.39
N ASP A 62 -7.46 10.19 12.04
CA ASP A 62 -8.49 10.63 12.97
C ASP A 62 -9.50 9.50 13.26
N ILE A 63 -9.83 8.69 12.26
CA ILE A 63 -10.79 7.58 12.38
C ILE A 63 -10.18 6.37 13.08
N PHE A 64 -8.94 5.99 12.73
CA PHE A 64 -8.32 4.75 13.18
C PHE A 64 -7.05 5.02 13.96
N LYS A 65 -7.04 4.71 15.27
CA LYS A 65 -5.84 4.81 16.11
C LYS A 65 -4.65 3.99 15.61
N ALA A 66 -4.92 2.89 14.91
CA ALA A 66 -3.91 2.03 14.29
C ALA A 66 -3.32 2.61 12.99
N VAL A 67 -3.80 3.76 12.50
CA VAL A 67 -3.23 4.48 11.37
C VAL A 67 -2.41 5.65 11.90
N THR A 68 -1.10 5.62 11.67
CA THR A 68 -0.16 6.64 12.14
C THR A 68 0.57 7.29 10.96
N PRO A 69 1.26 8.44 11.15
CA PRO A 69 2.11 9.01 10.12
C PRO A 69 3.17 8.02 9.62
N GLY A 70 3.41 7.98 8.31
CA GLY A 70 4.28 6.99 7.69
C GLY A 70 5.69 6.90 8.30
N TYR A 71 6.02 5.74 8.86
CA TYR A 71 7.32 5.40 9.42
C TYR A 71 8.41 5.44 8.34
N HIS A 72 9.46 6.25 8.53
CA HIS A 72 10.52 6.53 7.55
C HIS A 72 10.04 7.03 6.17
N MET A 73 8.80 7.52 6.08
CA MET A 73 8.21 8.03 4.85
C MET A 73 7.85 9.51 4.97
N ASN A 74 7.51 10.13 3.84
CA ASN A 74 6.90 11.45 3.84
C ASN A 74 5.49 11.36 4.49
N LYS A 75 5.39 11.90 5.70
CA LYS A 75 4.19 11.86 6.56
C LYS A 75 2.99 12.61 5.99
N LEU A 76 3.17 13.43 4.96
CA LEU A 76 2.04 14.04 4.24
C LEU A 76 1.35 13.04 3.31
N HIS A 77 2.10 12.11 2.72
CA HIS A 77 1.64 11.22 1.66
C HIS A 77 1.59 9.76 2.03
N TRP A 78 2.04 9.39 3.24
CA TRP A 78 2.14 8.00 3.66
C TRP A 78 1.60 7.81 5.07
N ASN A 79 0.90 6.70 5.25
CA ASN A 79 0.43 6.19 6.53
C ASN A 79 1.13 4.88 6.85
N THR A 80 1.39 4.63 8.13
CA THR A 80 1.68 3.29 8.65
C THR A 80 0.39 2.75 9.25
N VAL A 81 -0.01 1.56 8.80
CA VAL A 81 -1.20 0.86 9.30
C VAL A 81 -0.73 -0.33 10.13
N VAL A 82 -1.02 -0.30 11.43
CA VAL A 82 -0.75 -1.41 12.34
C VAL A 82 -1.79 -2.51 12.11
N LEU A 83 -1.34 -3.75 12.00
CA LEU A 83 -2.14 -4.92 11.65
C LEU A 83 -2.54 -5.74 12.90
N ASP A 84 -3.11 -5.04 13.89
CA ASP A 84 -3.50 -5.56 15.20
C ASP A 84 -4.98 -6.03 15.27
N ASP A 85 -5.65 -6.11 14.12
CA ASP A 85 -7.08 -6.42 13.95
C ASP A 85 -8.07 -5.36 14.45
N SER A 86 -7.60 -4.18 14.87
CA SER A 86 -8.50 -3.05 15.18
C SER A 86 -9.17 -2.44 13.94
N ILE A 87 -8.60 -2.65 12.75
CA ILE A 87 -9.14 -2.19 11.47
C ILE A 87 -9.72 -3.38 10.68
N PRO A 88 -10.97 -3.30 10.20
CA PRO A 88 -11.55 -4.34 9.36
C PRO A 88 -10.68 -4.66 8.14
N ALA A 89 -10.54 -5.95 7.83
CA ALA A 89 -9.70 -6.37 6.70
C ALA A 89 -10.11 -5.72 5.37
N ALA A 90 -11.41 -5.46 5.17
CA ALA A 90 -11.92 -4.76 3.98
C ALA A 90 -11.38 -3.33 3.87
N GLU A 91 -11.25 -2.61 4.98
CA GLU A 91 -10.69 -1.24 5.00
C GLU A 91 -9.20 -1.26 4.70
N ILE A 92 -8.43 -2.19 5.28
CA ILE A 92 -7.01 -2.34 4.96
C ILE A 92 -6.82 -2.65 3.46
N ARG A 93 -7.67 -3.51 2.87
CA ARG A 93 -7.64 -3.78 1.43
C ARG A 93 -7.92 -2.52 0.61
N LYS A 94 -8.91 -1.70 0.98
CA LYS A 94 -9.17 -0.40 0.32
C LYS A 94 -7.97 0.54 0.40
N MET A 95 -7.27 0.59 1.54
CA MET A 95 -6.06 1.39 1.70
C MET A 95 -4.93 0.91 0.76
N ILE A 96 -4.76 -0.41 0.63
CA ILE A 96 -3.79 -1.02 -0.29
C ILE A 96 -4.15 -0.70 -1.75
N ASP A 97 -5.43 -0.88 -2.11
CA ASP A 97 -5.95 -0.59 -3.46
C ASP A 97 -5.70 0.88 -3.82
N HIS A 98 -5.97 1.79 -2.88
CA HIS A 98 -5.78 3.21 -3.08
C HIS A 98 -4.29 3.57 -3.24
N SER A 99 -3.42 3.00 -2.41
CA SER A 99 -1.97 3.19 -2.53
C SER A 99 -1.44 2.74 -3.89
N TYR A 100 -1.83 1.55 -4.33
CA TYR A 100 -1.47 1.01 -5.65
C TYR A 100 -1.95 1.94 -6.77
N ALA A 101 -3.24 2.28 -6.76
CA ALA A 101 -3.86 3.13 -7.77
C ALA A 101 -3.19 4.51 -7.86
N LEU A 102 -2.89 5.12 -6.71
CA LEU A 102 -2.21 6.42 -6.63
C LEU A 102 -0.78 6.36 -7.17
N VAL A 103 -0.06 5.27 -6.91
CA VAL A 103 1.29 5.06 -7.47
C VAL A 103 1.22 4.85 -8.98
N VAL A 104 0.28 4.05 -9.48
CA VAL A 104 0.06 3.86 -10.93
C VAL A 104 -0.31 5.17 -11.63
N LYS A 105 -1.15 6.00 -11.01
CA LYS A 105 -1.52 7.33 -11.53
C LYS A 105 -0.30 8.24 -11.72
N GLY A 106 0.74 8.07 -10.90
CA GLY A 106 2.01 8.82 -10.98
C GLY A 106 3.09 8.20 -11.88
N LEU A 107 2.81 7.09 -12.57
CA LEU A 107 3.74 6.49 -13.55
C LEU A 107 3.80 7.29 -14.85
N LYS A 108 4.81 7.02 -15.68
CA LYS A 108 4.87 7.58 -17.04
C LYS A 108 3.64 7.13 -17.82
N LYS A 109 3.17 7.98 -18.75
CA LYS A 109 1.98 7.70 -19.57
C LYS A 109 2.04 6.32 -20.25
N VAL A 110 3.21 5.96 -20.79
CA VAL A 110 3.43 4.65 -21.45
C VAL A 110 3.26 3.48 -20.47
N GLU A 111 3.86 3.56 -19.29
CA GLU A 111 3.77 2.51 -18.26
C GLU A 111 2.33 2.33 -17.76
N LYS A 112 1.64 3.44 -17.50
CA LYS A 112 0.23 3.45 -17.09
C LYS A 112 -0.68 2.85 -18.16
N ASN A 113 -0.50 3.26 -19.42
CA ASN A 113 -1.32 2.76 -20.52
C ASN A 113 -1.12 1.25 -20.75
N ALA A 114 0.12 0.75 -20.62
CA ALA A 114 0.40 -0.68 -20.70
C ALA A 114 -0.35 -1.48 -19.62
N LEU A 115 -0.36 -0.98 -18.37
CA LEU A 115 -1.11 -1.59 -17.27
C LEU A 115 -2.62 -1.60 -17.53
N ILE A 116 -3.18 -0.49 -18.01
CA ILE A 116 -4.61 -0.38 -18.32
C ILE A 116 -5.00 -1.32 -19.46
N LEU A 117 -4.17 -1.43 -20.50
CA LEU A 117 -4.42 -2.32 -21.63
C LEU A 117 -4.39 -3.80 -21.21
N ALA A 118 -3.46 -4.18 -20.32
CA ALA A 118 -3.28 -5.57 -19.89
C ALA A 118 -4.30 -6.03 -18.85
N TYR A 119 -4.71 -5.17 -17.92
CA TYR A 119 -5.52 -5.55 -16.75
C TYR A 119 -6.89 -4.85 -16.68
N GLY A 120 -7.13 -3.87 -17.56
CA GLY A 120 -8.35 -3.07 -17.55
C GLY A 120 -8.34 -1.96 -16.50
N GLU A 121 -8.94 -0.82 -16.86
CA GLU A 121 -8.94 0.39 -16.03
C GLU A 121 -9.59 0.18 -14.66
N LYS A 122 -10.71 -0.55 -14.61
CA LYS A 122 -11.45 -0.86 -13.38
C LYS A 122 -10.61 -1.62 -12.36
N GLN A 123 -9.72 -2.52 -12.81
CA GLN A 123 -8.85 -3.27 -11.92
C GLN A 123 -7.71 -2.40 -11.39
N ILE A 124 -7.14 -1.56 -12.25
CA ILE A 124 -6.04 -0.66 -11.91
C ILE A 124 -6.47 0.43 -10.92
N TYR A 125 -7.67 0.98 -11.08
CA TYR A 125 -8.17 2.10 -10.28
C TYR A 125 -9.31 1.72 -9.32
N LYS A 126 -9.32 0.48 -8.82
CA LYS A 126 -10.39 -0.05 -7.96
C LYS A 126 -10.78 0.80 -6.75
N ALA A 127 -9.90 1.69 -6.27
CA ALA A 127 -10.12 2.56 -5.11
C ALA A 127 -9.84 4.06 -5.39
N LEU A 128 -9.97 4.46 -6.66
CA LEU A 128 -10.02 5.85 -7.13
C LEU A 128 -11.30 6.11 -7.93
#